data_AF-A0A956Z4I7-F1
#
_entry.id   AF-A0A956Z4I7-F1
#
_cell.length_a   1.000
_cell.length_b   1.000
_cell.length_c   1.000
_cell.angle_alpha   90.00
_cell.angle_beta   90.00
_cell.angle_gamma   90.00
#
_symmetry.space_group_name_H-M   'P 1'
#
loop_
_entity.id
_entity.type
_entity.pdbx_description
1 polymer ?
#
loop_
_entity_poly.entity_id
_entity_poly.type
_entity_poly.pdbx_seq_one_letter_code
_entity_poly.pdbx_strand_id
1 'polypeptide(L)'
;FRAGYDVQWTSPDPEEIDNLDPQTREADAKRFQLALDFWRDNPDKLVELFGLKFLVHWSIDIAPRLNPTEGELPRVDYQGNIVIEQGDDGELRLTDLPPGDPVGAYSQPLFDQLGRAAHILYWGSLFVLGCVGIVLTWRQWRDVSLLWFVQIAMTLVYVIFHPSTRYRVPTDPAWFIFSAAALVSLYLWLRNRQSRAQAA
;
A
#
# COMPACT_ATOMS: atom_id res chain seq x y z
N PHE A 1 0.14 -9.96 -5.86
CA PHE A 1 1.47 -9.42 -5.50
C PHE A 1 2.53 -10.48 -5.80
N ARG A 2 2.75 -10.81 -7.08
CA ARG A 2 3.67 -11.90 -7.45
C ARG A 2 5.15 -11.50 -7.36
N ALA A 3 5.46 -10.21 -7.44
CA ALA A 3 6.82 -9.68 -7.36
C ALA A 3 7.02 -8.60 -6.26
N GLY A 4 6.04 -8.44 -5.37
CA GLY A 4 6.08 -7.41 -4.32
C GLY A 4 5.60 -6.01 -4.75
N TYR A 5 5.41 -5.73 -6.03
CA TYR A 5 4.92 -4.43 -6.56
C TYR A 5 3.40 -4.39 -6.68
N ASP A 6 2.84 -3.19 -6.66
CA ASP A 6 1.44 -2.98 -7.03
C ASP A 6 1.22 -3.28 -8.52
N VAL A 7 0.04 -3.81 -8.83
CA VAL A 7 -0.37 -3.96 -10.23
C VAL A 7 -0.61 -2.60 -10.84
N GLN A 8 -0.17 -2.36 -12.06
CA GLN A 8 -0.49 -1.15 -12.81
C GLN A 8 -1.71 -1.37 -13.70
N TRP A 9 -2.42 -0.29 -14.02
CA TRP A 9 -3.55 -0.33 -14.96
C TRP A 9 -3.11 -0.30 -16.43
N THR A 10 -1.81 -0.20 -16.66
CA THR A 10 -1.21 -0.22 -17.97
C THR A 10 -0.06 -1.22 -17.96
N SER A 11 0.09 -1.96 -19.04
CA SER A 11 1.39 -2.51 -19.43
C SER A 11 1.90 -1.53 -20.47
N PRO A 12 2.86 -0.63 -20.17
CA PRO A 12 3.43 0.16 -21.24
C PRO A 12 3.99 -0.82 -22.26
N ASP A 13 3.50 -0.75 -23.49
CA ASP A 13 4.39 -1.04 -24.61
C ASP A 13 5.40 0.11 -24.59
N PRO A 14 6.70 -0.14 -24.31
CA PRO A 14 7.67 0.93 -24.15
C PRO A 14 7.64 1.90 -25.34
N GLU A 15 7.43 1.39 -26.55
CA GLU A 15 7.35 2.18 -27.78
C GLU A 15 6.20 3.22 -27.78
N GLU A 16 5.10 2.99 -27.07
CA GLU A 16 3.96 3.91 -27.02
C GLU A 16 4.15 5.10 -26.08
N ILE A 17 5.04 5.00 -25.09
CA ILE A 17 5.26 6.04 -24.06
C ILE A 17 6.66 6.65 -24.14
N ASP A 18 7.66 5.91 -24.62
CA ASP A 18 9.08 6.34 -24.64
C ASP A 18 9.33 7.58 -25.52
N ASN A 19 8.41 7.89 -26.44
CA ASN A 19 8.50 9.05 -27.32
C ASN A 19 7.95 10.35 -26.69
N LEU A 20 7.35 10.30 -25.51
CA LEU A 20 6.80 11.46 -24.82
C LEU A 20 7.64 11.80 -23.58
N ASP A 21 7.95 13.10 -23.41
CA ASP A 21 8.54 13.57 -22.16
C ASP A 21 7.58 13.29 -20.99
N PRO A 22 8.00 12.48 -19.98
CA PRO A 22 7.18 12.08 -18.84
C PRO A 22 6.60 13.23 -18.03
N GLN A 23 7.20 14.43 -18.10
CA GLN A 23 6.79 15.61 -17.34
C GLN A 23 5.72 16.46 -18.05
N THR A 24 5.26 16.01 -19.22
CA THR A 24 4.27 16.75 -20.01
C THR A 24 2.84 16.32 -19.70
N ARG A 25 1.91 17.27 -19.85
CA ARG A 25 0.46 16.99 -19.76
C ARG A 25 0.00 15.97 -20.80
N GLU A 26 0.66 15.91 -21.95
CA GLU A 26 0.35 14.96 -23.02
C GLU A 26 0.68 13.52 -22.60
N ALA A 27 1.85 13.31 -21.99
CA ALA A 27 2.22 12.01 -21.41
C ALA A 27 1.21 11.56 -20.35
N ASP A 28 0.78 12.45 -19.46
CA ASP A 28 -0.24 12.14 -18.45
C ASP A 28 -1.59 11.77 -19.07
N ALA A 29 -2.04 12.53 -20.06
CA ALA A 29 -3.29 12.26 -20.77
C ALA A 29 -3.24 10.91 -21.49
N LYS A 30 -2.11 10.58 -22.15
CA LYS A 30 -1.91 9.30 -22.82
C LYS A 30 -1.90 8.12 -21.83
N ARG A 31 -1.22 8.25 -20.68
CA ARG A 31 -1.24 7.23 -19.61
C ARG A 31 -2.65 7.00 -19.07
N PHE A 32 -3.40 8.07 -18.86
CA PHE A 32 -4.78 7.98 -18.39
C PHE A 32 -5.67 7.27 -19.42
N GLN A 33 -5.52 7.60 -20.71
CA GLN A 33 -6.23 6.94 -21.79
C GLN A 33 -5.91 5.44 -21.86
N LEU A 34 -4.63 5.07 -21.78
CA LEU A 34 -4.20 3.66 -21.76
C LEU A 34 -4.81 2.88 -20.58
N ALA A 35 -4.89 3.50 -19.40
CA ALA A 35 -5.52 2.86 -18.24
C ALA A 35 -7.02 2.63 -18.46
N LEU A 36 -7.72 3.60 -19.07
CA LEU A 36 -9.14 3.47 -19.40
C LEU A 36 -9.38 2.42 -20.48
N ASP A 37 -8.51 2.35 -21.49
CA ASP A 37 -8.59 1.34 -22.55
C ASP A 37 -8.37 -0.06 -21.97
N PHE A 38 -7.36 -0.22 -21.10
CA PHE A 38 -7.17 -1.48 -20.37
C PHE A 38 -8.41 -1.90 -19.57
N TRP A 39 -9.08 -0.97 -18.88
CA TRP A 39 -10.32 -1.27 -18.15
C TRP A 39 -11.46 -1.71 -19.08
N ARG A 40 -11.59 -1.06 -20.23
CA ARG A 40 -12.61 -1.41 -21.24
C ARG A 40 -12.37 -2.79 -21.83
N ASP A 41 -11.12 -3.13 -22.07
CA ASP A 41 -10.72 -4.37 -22.74
C ASP A 41 -10.62 -5.56 -21.77
N ASN A 42 -10.54 -5.31 -20.46
CA ASN A 42 -10.37 -6.35 -19.42
C ASN A 42 -11.39 -6.23 -18.26
N PRO A 43 -12.70 -6.17 -18.53
CA PRO A 43 -13.71 -5.98 -17.48
C PRO A 43 -13.75 -7.13 -16.45
N ASP A 44 -13.40 -8.35 -16.89
CA ASP A 44 -13.31 -9.55 -16.07
C ASP A 44 -12.18 -9.49 -15.03
N LYS A 45 -11.11 -8.75 -15.32
CA LYS A 45 -9.94 -8.60 -14.42
C LYS A 45 -10.13 -7.50 -13.38
N LEU A 46 -11.09 -6.58 -13.57
CA LEU A 46 -11.23 -5.40 -12.72
C LEU A 46 -11.41 -5.76 -11.25
N VAL A 47 -12.29 -6.72 -10.94
CA VAL A 47 -12.58 -7.12 -9.55
C VAL A 47 -11.32 -7.65 -8.87
N GLU A 48 -10.57 -8.51 -9.57
CA GLU A 48 -9.32 -9.07 -9.06
C GLU A 48 -8.28 -7.96 -8.83
N LEU A 49 -8.07 -7.08 -9.81
CA LEU A 49 -7.04 -6.05 -9.74
C LEU A 49 -7.36 -4.95 -8.72
N PHE A 50 -8.63 -4.54 -8.60
CA PHE A 50 -9.08 -3.64 -7.54
C PHE A 50 -8.91 -4.28 -6.16
N GLY A 51 -9.32 -5.54 -6.01
CA GLY A 51 -9.13 -6.30 -4.78
C GLY A 51 -7.64 -6.42 -4.42
N LEU A 52 -6.80 -6.65 -5.42
CA LEU A 52 -5.37 -6.70 -5.23
C LEU A 52 -4.84 -5.33 -4.77
N LYS A 53 -5.08 -4.24 -5.52
CA LYS A 53 -4.65 -2.89 -5.13
C LYS A 53 -5.12 -2.50 -3.72
N PHE A 54 -6.35 -2.86 -3.36
CA PHE A 54 -6.87 -2.68 -2.00
C PHE A 54 -6.02 -3.41 -0.96
N LEU A 55 -5.68 -4.68 -1.21
CA LEU A 55 -4.82 -5.46 -0.33
C LEU A 55 -3.40 -4.88 -0.20
N VAL A 56 -2.78 -4.31 -1.25
CA VAL A 56 -1.47 -3.63 -1.06
C VAL A 56 -1.62 -2.33 -0.30
N HIS A 57 -2.65 -1.53 -0.60
CA HIS A 57 -2.85 -0.28 0.11
C HIS A 57 -2.95 -0.52 1.63
N TRP A 58 -3.59 -1.61 2.04
CA TRP A 58 -3.78 -1.99 3.44
C TRP A 58 -2.76 -2.99 3.98
N SER A 59 -1.78 -3.40 3.19
CA SER A 59 -0.79 -4.41 3.57
C SER A 59 0.04 -3.97 4.76
N ILE A 60 0.29 -4.89 5.69
CA ILE A 60 1.21 -4.65 6.81
C ILE A 60 2.66 -4.59 6.32
N ASP A 61 2.97 -5.34 5.26
CA ASP A 61 4.26 -5.28 4.59
C ASP A 61 4.39 -4.03 3.73
N ILE A 62 5.61 -3.54 3.60
CA ILE A 62 5.96 -2.46 2.68
C ILE A 62 6.07 -3.02 1.26
N ALA A 63 5.30 -2.46 0.33
CA ALA A 63 5.54 -2.61 -1.11
C ALA A 63 6.52 -1.53 -1.61
N PRO A 64 7.50 -1.88 -2.48
CA PRO A 64 7.73 -3.22 -2.99
C PRO A 64 8.40 -4.17 -1.98
N ARG A 65 8.07 -5.46 -2.04
CA ARG A 65 8.69 -6.50 -1.15
C ARG A 65 10.07 -6.93 -1.62
N LEU A 66 10.34 -6.84 -2.91
CA LEU A 66 11.64 -7.07 -3.53
C LEU A 66 12.16 -5.70 -3.97
N ASN A 67 13.40 -5.37 -3.65
CA ASN A 67 13.97 -4.08 -4.02
C ASN A 67 14.62 -4.19 -5.41
N PRO A 68 14.47 -3.17 -6.28
CA PRO A 68 15.25 -3.13 -7.50
C PRO A 68 16.74 -2.88 -7.19
N THR A 69 17.62 -3.52 -7.96
CA THR A 69 19.06 -3.20 -7.97
C THR A 69 19.36 -2.16 -9.04
N GLU A 70 20.02 -1.06 -8.65
CA GLU A 70 20.40 0.03 -9.56
C GLU A 70 21.40 -0.48 -10.62
N GLY A 71 21.10 -0.25 -11.90
CA GLY A 71 21.98 -0.60 -13.02
C GLY A 71 21.85 -2.02 -13.57
N GLU A 72 20.98 -2.86 -13.01
CA GLU A 72 20.63 -4.17 -13.57
C GLU A 72 19.30 -4.06 -14.34
N LEU A 73 19.15 -4.74 -15.49
CA LEU A 73 17.90 -4.74 -16.28
C LEU A 73 16.96 -5.89 -15.83
N PRO A 74 15.63 -5.68 -15.75
CA PRO A 74 14.64 -6.71 -15.45
C PRO A 74 14.70 -7.81 -16.50
N ARG A 75 15.06 -9.02 -16.08
CA ARG A 75 14.88 -10.19 -16.95
C ARG A 75 13.40 -10.49 -17.01
N VAL A 76 12.83 -10.35 -18.21
CA VAL A 76 11.43 -10.63 -18.48
C VAL A 76 11.36 -12.00 -19.16
N ASP A 77 10.40 -12.84 -18.78
CA ASP A 77 10.17 -14.12 -19.45
C ASP A 77 9.57 -13.88 -20.84
N TYR A 78 9.46 -14.95 -21.64
CA TYR A 78 8.89 -14.88 -22.99
C TYR A 78 7.42 -14.40 -23.05
N GLN A 79 6.77 -14.19 -21.90
CA GLN A 79 5.38 -13.77 -21.75
C GLN A 79 5.26 -12.37 -21.15
N GLY A 80 6.36 -11.66 -20.94
CA GLY A 80 6.32 -10.32 -20.37
C GLY A 80 6.29 -10.29 -18.84
N ASN A 81 6.41 -11.43 -18.15
CA ASN A 81 6.44 -11.46 -16.69
C ASN A 81 7.87 -11.26 -16.18
N ILE A 82 8.03 -10.54 -15.08
CA ILE A 82 9.32 -10.40 -14.42
C ILE A 82 9.80 -11.77 -13.94
N VAL A 83 10.95 -12.22 -14.44
CA VAL A 83 11.66 -13.40 -13.93
C VAL A 83 12.29 -12.98 -12.62
N ILE A 84 11.81 -13.59 -11.53
CA ILE A 84 12.42 -13.44 -10.23
C ILE A 84 13.70 -14.29 -10.23
N GLU A 85 14.85 -13.67 -10.47
CA GLU A 85 16.15 -14.36 -10.34
C GLU A 85 16.60 -14.36 -8.88
N GLN A 86 17.14 -15.51 -8.46
CA GLN A 86 18.03 -15.54 -7.30
C GLN A 86 19.36 -14.92 -7.75
N GLY A 87 19.79 -13.85 -7.07
CA GLY A 87 21.16 -13.35 -7.19
C GLY A 87 22.18 -14.42 -6.81
N ASP A 88 23.47 -14.16 -7.04
CA ASP A 88 24.57 -15.08 -6.69
C ASP A 88 24.63 -15.44 -5.19
N ASP A 89 23.90 -14.70 -4.34
CA ASP A 89 23.69 -14.91 -2.91
C ASP A 89 22.38 -15.63 -2.54
N GLY A 90 21.55 -15.99 -3.53
CA GLY A 90 20.29 -16.69 -3.33
C GLY A 90 19.07 -15.79 -3.06
N GLU A 91 19.22 -14.46 -3.07
CA GLU A 91 18.11 -13.53 -2.83
C GLU A 91 17.30 -13.22 -4.10
N LEU A 92 15.98 -13.16 -3.98
CA LEU A 92 15.07 -12.80 -5.07
C LEU A 92 15.16 -11.29 -5.35
N ARG A 93 15.52 -10.87 -6.58
CA ARG A 93 15.68 -9.46 -6.95
C ARG A 93 14.76 -9.04 -8.09
N LEU A 94 14.30 -7.79 -8.04
CA LEU A 94 13.82 -7.09 -9.23
C LEU A 94 14.94 -6.21 -9.75
N THR A 95 14.92 -5.85 -11.02
CA THR A 95 15.96 -5.02 -11.64
C THR A 95 15.31 -3.89 -12.46
N ASP A 96 16.04 -2.79 -12.69
CA ASP A 96 15.69 -1.42 -13.13
C ASP A 96 15.20 -0.42 -12.08
N LEU A 97 16.08 0.52 -11.72
CA LEU A 97 15.72 1.87 -11.30
C LEU A 97 16.67 2.88 -11.95
N PRO A 98 16.16 4.04 -12.40
CA PRO A 98 17.02 5.16 -12.76
C PRO A 98 17.93 5.56 -11.59
N PRO A 99 19.17 6.00 -11.85
CA PRO A 99 20.05 6.50 -10.80
C PRO A 99 19.39 7.61 -9.98
N GLY A 100 19.36 7.45 -8.66
CA GLY A 100 18.73 8.39 -7.73
C GLY A 100 17.21 8.24 -7.56
N ASP A 101 16.59 7.16 -8.04
CA ASP A 101 15.17 6.91 -7.80
C ASP A 101 14.88 6.75 -6.29
N PRO A 102 13.86 7.43 -5.73
CA PRO A 102 13.47 7.29 -4.32
C PRO A 102 13.16 5.85 -3.87
N VAL A 103 12.75 4.97 -4.77
CA VAL A 103 12.53 3.54 -4.50
C VAL A 103 13.83 2.84 -4.15
N GLY A 104 14.99 3.31 -4.64
CA GLY A 104 16.31 2.78 -4.30
C GLY A 104 16.68 2.95 -2.81
N ALA A 105 15.99 3.84 -2.09
CA ALA A 105 16.14 3.95 -0.64
C ALA A 105 15.69 2.67 0.09
N TYR A 106 14.78 1.89 -0.51
CA TYR A 106 14.32 0.63 0.05
C TYR A 106 15.36 -0.48 -0.06
N SER A 107 16.29 -0.39 -1.02
CA SER A 107 17.38 -1.35 -1.26
C SER A 107 18.54 -1.27 -0.24
N GLN A 108 18.48 -0.33 0.71
CA GLN A 108 19.52 -0.16 1.72
C GLN A 108 19.43 -1.30 2.77
N PRO A 109 20.55 -1.97 3.13
CA PRO A 109 20.52 -3.08 4.10
C PRO A 109 19.88 -2.71 5.44
N LEU A 110 20.05 -1.45 5.87
CA LEU A 110 19.43 -0.92 7.08
C LEU A 110 17.90 -0.87 6.98
N PHE A 111 17.37 -0.49 5.82
CA PHE A 111 15.93 -0.41 5.59
C PHE A 111 15.29 -1.80 5.57
N ASP A 112 15.91 -2.78 4.91
CA ASP A 112 15.38 -4.13 4.85
C ASP A 112 15.35 -4.82 6.22
N GLN A 113 16.40 -4.66 7.02
CA GLN A 113 16.48 -5.30 8.34
C GLN A 113 15.65 -4.58 9.41
N LEU A 114 15.72 -3.24 9.47
CA LEU A 114 15.08 -2.47 10.53
C LEU A 114 13.82 -1.76 10.07
N GLY A 115 13.84 -1.13 8.89
CA GLY A 115 12.70 -0.36 8.36
C GLY A 115 11.45 -1.21 8.17
N ARG A 116 11.58 -2.37 7.52
CA ARG A 116 10.45 -3.30 7.31
C ARG A 116 9.94 -3.88 8.62
N ALA A 117 10.84 -4.34 9.50
CA ALA A 117 10.46 -4.89 10.80
C ALA A 117 9.76 -3.84 11.69
N ALA A 118 10.32 -2.63 11.75
CA ALA A 118 9.72 -1.52 12.48
C ALA A 118 8.34 -1.16 11.92
N HIS A 119 8.18 -1.12 10.59
CA HIS A 119 6.90 -0.86 9.95
C HIS A 119 5.86 -1.94 10.28
N ILE A 120 6.22 -3.23 10.17
CA ILE A 120 5.32 -4.33 10.53
C ILE A 120 4.85 -4.17 11.98
N LEU A 121 5.76 -3.86 12.91
CA LEU A 121 5.41 -3.69 14.32
C LEU A 121 4.51 -2.47 14.55
N TYR A 122 4.92 -1.30 14.04
CA TYR A 122 4.20 -0.03 14.17
C TYR A 122 2.83 -0.09 13.50
N TRP A 123 2.82 -0.33 12.19
CA TRP A 123 1.60 -0.31 11.40
C TRP A 123 0.72 -1.52 11.68
N GLY A 124 1.29 -2.71 11.87
CA GLY A 124 0.51 -3.90 12.22
C GLY A 124 -0.23 -3.73 13.55
N SER A 125 0.44 -3.18 14.57
CA SER A 125 -0.20 -2.88 15.86
C SER A 125 -1.28 -1.81 15.71
N LEU A 126 -0.99 -0.73 14.96
CA LEU A 126 -1.95 0.35 14.71
C LEU A 126 -3.18 -0.16 13.94
N PHE A 127 -2.97 -1.01 12.94
CA PHE A 127 -4.02 -1.59 12.13
C PHE A 127 -4.93 -2.51 12.96
N VAL A 128 -4.38 -3.32 13.85
CA VAL A 128 -5.18 -4.16 14.74
C VAL A 128 -5.98 -3.29 15.72
N LEU A 129 -5.33 -2.31 16.37
CA LEU A 129 -5.99 -1.43 17.34
C LEU A 129 -7.08 -0.56 16.69
N GLY A 130 -6.83 -0.01 15.51
CA GLY A 130 -7.84 0.79 14.82
C GLY A 130 -9.02 -0.06 14.33
N CYS A 131 -8.81 -1.33 13.93
CA CYS A 131 -9.91 -2.25 13.64
C CYS A 131 -10.79 -2.45 14.88
N VAL A 132 -10.18 -2.66 16.05
CA VAL A 132 -10.91 -2.76 17.31
C VAL A 132 -11.64 -1.44 17.63
N GLY A 133 -10.99 -0.29 17.44
CA GLY A 133 -11.58 1.03 17.64
C GLY A 133 -12.79 1.30 16.76
N ILE A 134 -12.71 0.92 15.49
CA ILE A 134 -13.80 0.95 14.52
C ILE A 134 -15.00 0.14 15.02
N VAL A 135 -14.77 -1.10 15.48
CA VAL A 135 -15.83 -1.97 15.99
C VAL A 135 -16.48 -1.37 17.24
N LEU A 136 -15.68 -0.83 18.16
CA LEU A 136 -16.16 -0.19 19.40
C LEU A 136 -16.97 1.08 19.12
N THR A 137 -16.61 1.84 18.08
CA THR A 137 -17.26 3.11 17.71
C THR A 137 -18.35 2.93 16.66
N TRP A 138 -18.63 1.71 16.17
CA TRP A 138 -19.61 1.45 15.11
C TRP A 138 -21.02 2.00 15.41
N ARG A 139 -21.44 1.98 16.68
CA ARG A 139 -22.74 2.53 17.09
C ARG A 139 -22.80 4.06 17.07
N GLN A 140 -21.64 4.73 17.03
CA GLN A 140 -21.46 6.18 16.97
C GLN A 140 -21.04 6.63 15.55
N TRP A 141 -21.37 5.84 14.52
CA TRP A 141 -20.92 6.08 13.14
C TRP A 141 -21.27 7.49 12.61
N ARG A 142 -22.34 8.12 13.10
CA ARG A 142 -22.70 9.49 12.72
C ARG A 142 -21.66 10.51 13.20
N ASP A 143 -21.17 10.33 14.42
CA ASP A 143 -20.21 11.24 15.06
C ASP A 143 -18.82 11.11 14.42
N VAL A 144 -18.47 9.92 13.94
CA VAL A 144 -17.20 9.63 13.25
C VAL A 144 -17.33 9.56 11.73
N SER A 145 -18.49 9.95 11.17
CA SER A 145 -18.80 9.78 9.74
C SER A 145 -17.81 10.51 8.82
N LEU A 146 -17.31 11.67 9.24
CA LEU A 146 -16.31 12.42 8.47
C LEU A 146 -14.97 11.68 8.40
N LEU A 147 -14.56 11.00 9.48
CA LEU A 147 -13.35 10.17 9.49
C LEU A 147 -13.50 8.99 8.53
N TRP A 148 -14.66 8.34 8.54
CA TRP A 148 -15.00 7.29 7.58
C TRP A 148 -14.96 7.79 6.14
N PHE A 149 -15.56 8.95 5.89
CA PHE A 149 -15.60 9.54 4.55
C PHE A 149 -14.20 9.80 4.02
N VAL A 150 -13.33 10.45 4.80
CA VAL A 150 -11.93 10.69 4.41
C VAL A 150 -11.20 9.37 4.17
N GLN A 151 -11.36 8.41 5.08
CA GLN A 151 -10.69 7.12 4.97
C GLN A 151 -11.09 6.38 3.69
N ILE A 152 -12.38 6.30 3.41
CA ILE A 152 -12.92 5.62 2.22
C ILE A 152 -12.51 6.38 0.95
N ALA A 153 -12.65 7.71 0.93
CA ALA A 153 -12.29 8.52 -0.23
C ALA A 153 -10.81 8.36 -0.60
N MET A 154 -9.90 8.47 0.38
CA MET A 154 -8.47 8.30 0.14
C MET A 154 -8.12 6.88 -0.30
N THR A 155 -8.72 5.85 0.32
CA THR A 155 -8.53 4.47 -0.11
C THR A 155 -8.99 4.27 -1.55
N LEU A 156 -10.16 4.80 -1.94
CA LEU A 156 -10.64 4.70 -3.31
C LEU A 156 -9.70 5.40 -4.29
N VAL A 157 -9.24 6.61 -3.98
CA VAL A 157 -8.27 7.33 -4.81
C VAL A 157 -7.00 6.49 -5.01
N TYR A 158 -6.38 5.98 -3.95
CA TYR A 158 -5.14 5.22 -4.10
C TYR A 158 -5.32 3.84 -4.71
N VAL A 159 -6.48 3.22 -4.53
CA VAL A 159 -6.85 1.96 -5.21
C VAL A 159 -7.11 2.20 -6.70
N ILE A 160 -7.65 3.35 -7.09
CA ILE A 160 -7.86 3.72 -8.49
C ILE A 160 -6.56 4.15 -9.17
N PHE A 161 -5.65 4.84 -8.49
CA PHE A 161 -4.40 5.31 -9.11
C PHE A 161 -3.25 4.36 -8.78
N HIS A 162 -2.55 4.62 -7.69
CA HIS A 162 -1.34 3.90 -7.30
C HIS A 162 -1.31 3.66 -5.78
N PRO A 163 -1.48 2.42 -5.31
CA PRO A 163 -1.41 2.12 -3.90
C PRO A 163 0.04 2.01 -3.43
N SER A 164 0.53 3.14 -2.92
CA SER A 164 1.75 3.33 -2.11
C SER A 164 1.64 2.95 -0.64
N THR A 165 2.62 2.28 -0.01
CA THR A 165 2.79 2.37 1.45
C THR A 165 2.93 3.83 1.89
N ARG A 166 3.74 4.61 1.16
CA ARG A 166 3.93 6.06 1.38
C ARG A 166 2.66 6.90 1.23
N TYR A 167 1.67 6.38 0.51
CA TYR A 167 0.43 7.09 0.24
C TYR A 167 -0.66 6.83 1.28
N ARG A 168 -0.35 6.05 2.32
CA ARG A 168 -1.22 5.94 3.51
C ARG A 168 -1.12 7.12 4.46
N VAL A 169 -0.06 7.92 4.39
CA VAL A 169 0.21 9.05 5.31
C VAL A 169 -1.02 9.97 5.52
N PRO A 170 -1.83 10.32 4.51
CA PRO A 170 -3.03 11.14 4.74
C PRO A 170 -4.12 10.45 5.56
N THR A 171 -4.12 9.12 5.62
CA THR A 171 -5.10 8.30 6.34
C THR A 171 -4.64 7.87 7.74
N ASP A 172 -3.33 7.94 8.02
CA ASP A 172 -2.75 7.60 9.33
C ASP A 172 -3.40 8.34 10.51
N PRO A 173 -3.73 9.65 10.42
CA PRO A 173 -4.40 10.36 11.52
C PRO A 173 -5.74 9.72 11.93
N ALA A 174 -6.53 9.23 10.96
CA ALA A 174 -7.78 8.54 11.26
C ALA A 174 -7.53 7.22 12.00
N TRP A 175 -6.49 6.48 11.61
CA TRP A 175 -6.07 5.25 12.29
C TRP A 175 -5.57 5.49 13.71
N PHE A 176 -4.85 6.60 13.95
CA PHE A 176 -4.47 6.98 15.30
C PHE A 176 -5.69 7.23 16.19
N ILE A 177 -6.72 7.91 15.67
CA ILE A 177 -7.95 8.20 16.42
C ILE A 177 -8.68 6.90 16.79
N PHE A 178 -8.88 5.99 15.84
CA PHE A 178 -9.53 4.71 16.14
C PHE A 178 -8.70 3.86 17.11
N SER A 179 -7.37 3.83 16.94
CA SER A 179 -6.48 3.10 17.86
C SER A 179 -6.53 3.68 19.28
N ALA A 180 -6.58 5.01 19.41
CA ALA A 180 -6.75 5.68 20.68
C ALA A 180 -8.10 5.32 21.32
N ALA A 181 -9.18 5.28 20.54
CA ALA A 181 -10.50 4.86 21.02
C ALA A 181 -10.48 3.43 21.60
N ALA A 182 -9.75 2.50 20.98
CA ALA A 182 -9.57 1.15 21.49
C ALA A 182 -8.83 1.13 22.84
N LEU A 183 -7.71 1.84 22.95
CA LEU A 183 -6.91 1.91 24.18
C LEU A 183 -7.65 2.59 25.33
N VAL A 184 -8.34 3.69 25.06
CA VAL A 184 -9.15 4.40 26.06
C VAL A 184 -10.30 3.53 26.54
N SER A 185 -10.99 2.84 25.63
CA SER A 185 -12.07 1.92 25.99
C SER A 185 -11.58 0.77 26.86
N LEU A 186 -10.43 0.19 26.52
CA LEU A 186 -9.78 -0.86 27.32
C LEU A 186 -9.42 -0.35 28.72
N TYR A 187 -8.81 0.83 28.82
CA TYR A 187 -8.44 1.44 30.10
C TYR A 187 -9.66 1.69 30.99
N LEU A 188 -10.73 2.29 30.45
CA LEU A 188 -11.97 2.56 31.19
C LEU A 188 -12.62 1.26 31.66
N TRP A 189 -12.60 0.21 30.84
CA TRP A 189 -13.11 -1.10 31.21
C TRP A 189 -12.30 -1.73 32.36
N LEU A 190 -10.97 -1.68 32.30
CA LEU A 190 -10.10 -2.18 33.37
C LEU A 190 -10.33 -1.44 34.69
N ARG A 191 -10.41 -0.10 34.64
CA ARG A 191 -10.67 0.73 35.82
C ARG A 191 -12.02 0.41 36.46
N ASN A 192 -13.07 0.28 35.66
CA ASN A 192 -14.40 -0.06 36.15
C ASN A 192 -14.47 -1.45 36.80
N ARG A 193 -13.68 -2.42 36.29
CA ARG A 193 -13.56 -3.74 36.93
C ARG A 193 -12.89 -3.66 38.31
N GLN A 194 -11.83 -2.88 38.44
CA GLN A 194 -11.14 -2.70 39.72
C GLN A 194 -12.04 -2.05 40.78
N SER A 195 -12.78 -1.00 40.41
CA SER A 195 -13.71 -0.34 41.33
C SER A 195 -14.84 -1.26 41.81
N ARG A 196 -15.34 -2.15 40.95
CA ARG A 196 -16.34 -3.15 41.34
C ARG A 196 -15.78 -4.21 42.28
N ALA A 197 -14.53 -4.63 42.08
CA ALA A 197 -13.87 -5.61 42.94
C ALA A 197 -13.55 -5.05 44.34
N GLN A 198 -13.32 -3.75 44.47
CA GLN A 198 -13.11 -3.10 45.78
C GLN A 198 -14.41 -2.85 46.55
N ALA A 199 -15.56 -2.84 45.87
CA ALA A 199 -16.87 -2.59 46.47
C ALA A 199 -17.62 -3.88 46.87
N ALA A 200 -17.09 -5.06 46.51
CA ALA A 200 -17.62 -6.38 46.84
C ALA A 200 -16.83 -6.99 48.00
#